data_AF-A0A538S6A5-F1
#
_entry.id   AF-A0A538S6A5-F1
#
_cell.length_a   1.000
_cell.length_b   1.000
_cell.length_c   1.000
_cell.angle_alpha   90.00
_cell.angle_beta   90.00
_cell.angle_gamma   90.00
#
_symmetry.space_group_name_H-M   'P 1'
#
loop_
_entity.id
_entity.type
_entity.pdbx_description
1 polymer ?
#
loop_
_entity_poly.entity_id
_entity_poly.type
_entity_poly.pdbx_seq_one_letter_code
_entity_poly.pdbx_strand_id
1 'polypeptide(L)'
;MAVKRPTPSQLRAVANDLGITLTDEDVTSYLGLMAGTITAYDAIDAMPDYLPQVKYPRTPGYRPEGAENKYNAWYVKTTVKGADQGRLRGKTIVLKD
;
A
#
# COMPACT_ATOMS: atom_id res chain seq x y z
N MET A 1 7.33 -0.39 -4.98
CA MET A 1 7.55 -1.58 -5.83
C MET A 1 7.31 -1.21 -7.29
N ALA A 2 8.31 -1.45 -8.14
CA ALA A 2 8.25 -1.15 -9.57
C ALA A 2 7.03 -1.78 -10.26
N VAL A 3 6.47 -1.04 -11.22
CA VAL A 3 5.34 -1.51 -12.02
C VAL A 3 5.79 -2.68 -12.89
N LYS A 4 5.05 -3.79 -12.82
CA LYS A 4 5.32 -4.94 -13.68
C LYS A 4 4.94 -4.61 -15.11
N ARG A 5 5.86 -4.87 -16.04
CA ARG A 5 5.59 -4.74 -17.48
C ARG A 5 4.54 -5.78 -17.89
N PRO A 6 3.50 -5.39 -18.64
CA PRO A 6 2.48 -6.33 -19.08
C PRO A 6 3.06 -7.32 -20.09
N THR A 7 2.60 -8.56 -20.04
CA THR A 7 2.86 -9.53 -21.10
C THR A 7 1.93 -9.26 -22.30
N PRO A 8 2.28 -9.76 -23.51
CA PRO A 8 1.37 -9.73 -24.65
C PRO A 8 -0.02 -10.33 -24.34
N SER A 9 -0.07 -11.43 -23.57
CA SER A 9 -1.33 -12.07 -23.18
C SER A 9 -2.17 -11.20 -22.25
N GLN A 10 -1.54 -10.49 -21.30
CA GLN A 10 -2.23 -9.57 -20.41
C GLN A 10 -2.78 -8.36 -21.16
N LEU A 11 -2.01 -7.81 -22.10
CA LEU A 11 -2.47 -6.70 -22.93
C LEU A 11 -3.69 -7.09 -23.78
N ARG A 12 -3.70 -8.30 -24.35
CA ARG A 12 -4.88 -8.82 -25.08
C ARG A 12 -6.09 -9.02 -24.18
N ALA A 13 -5.89 -9.56 -22.98
CA ALA A 13 -6.99 -9.75 -22.04
C ALA A 13 -7.66 -8.41 -21.71
N VAL A 14 -6.88 -7.38 -21.40
CA VAL A 14 -7.38 -6.02 -21.13
C VAL A 14 -8.06 -5.43 -22.37
N ALA A 15 -7.49 -5.59 -23.56
CA ALA A 15 -8.09 -5.10 -24.79
C ALA A 15 -9.46 -5.74 -25.04
N ASN A 16 -9.57 -7.05 -24.85
CA ASN A 16 -10.84 -7.78 -24.97
C ASN A 16 -11.88 -7.30 -23.96
N ASP A 17 -11.49 -7.08 -22.69
CA ASP A 17 -12.37 -6.54 -21.65
C ASP A 17 -12.89 -5.14 -22.00
N LEU A 18 -12.11 -4.37 -22.76
CA LEU A 18 -12.46 -3.04 -23.27
C LEU A 18 -13.19 -3.06 -24.62
N GLY A 19 -13.44 -4.25 -25.20
CA GLY A 19 -14.08 -4.39 -26.52
C GLY A 19 -13.18 -4.00 -27.69
N ILE A 20 -11.87 -4.02 -27.51
CA ILE A 20 -10.86 -3.67 -28.52
C ILE A 20 -10.23 -4.95 -29.06
N THR A 21 -10.36 -5.18 -30.36
CA THR A 21 -9.67 -6.28 -31.04
C THR A 21 -8.27 -5.82 -31.45
N LEU A 22 -7.23 -6.50 -30.96
CA LEU A 22 -5.84 -6.22 -31.31
C LEU A 22 -5.21 -7.36 -32.12
N THR A 23 -4.52 -7.01 -33.19
CA THR A 23 -3.63 -7.91 -33.91
C THR A 23 -2.32 -8.14 -33.14
N ASP A 24 -1.49 -9.06 -33.60
CA ASP A 24 -0.17 -9.32 -33.02
C ASP A 24 0.78 -8.13 -33.17
N GLU A 25 0.65 -7.41 -34.29
CA GLU A 25 1.40 -6.19 -34.59
C GLU A 25 0.95 -5.04 -33.67
N ASP A 26 -0.36 -4.88 -33.45
CA ASP A 26 -0.89 -3.91 -32.50
C ASP A 26 -0.34 -4.17 -31.10
N VAL A 27 -0.40 -5.43 -30.63
CA VAL A 27 0.11 -5.80 -29.31
C VAL A 27 1.59 -5.44 -29.15
N THR A 28 2.40 -5.73 -30.16
CA THR A 28 3.83 -5.36 -30.16
C THR A 28 4.02 -3.84 -30.11
N SER A 29 3.25 -3.11 -30.93
CA SER A 29 3.27 -1.65 -30.97
C SER A 29 2.89 -1.03 -29.63
N TYR A 30 1.76 -1.43 -29.05
CA TYR A 30 1.28 -0.92 -27.76
C TYR A 30 2.26 -1.22 -26.62
N LEU A 31 2.87 -2.41 -26.58
CA LEU A 31 3.91 -2.71 -25.60
C LEU A 31 5.12 -1.77 -25.73
N GLY A 32 5.52 -1.45 -26.97
CA GLY A 32 6.57 -0.46 -27.24
C GLY A 32 6.18 0.95 -26.79
N LEU A 33 4.96 1.39 -27.10
CA LEU A 33 4.43 2.70 -26.71
C LEU A 33 4.33 2.85 -25.19
N MET A 34 3.96 1.78 -24.48
CA MET A 34 3.87 1.76 -23.02
C MET A 34 5.23 1.82 -22.33
N ALA A 35 6.32 1.46 -23.01
CA ALA A 35 7.64 1.33 -22.40
C ALA A 35 8.11 2.64 -21.74
N GLY A 36 7.96 3.77 -22.42
CA GLY A 36 8.34 5.09 -21.88
C GLY A 36 7.55 5.47 -20.64
N THR A 37 6.24 5.22 -20.66
CA THR A 37 5.37 5.47 -19.50
C THR A 37 5.77 4.60 -18.32
N ILE A 38 6.03 3.31 -18.53
CA ILE A 38 6.46 2.40 -17.46
C ILE A 38 7.82 2.83 -16.90
N THR A 39 8.75 3.31 -17.73
CA THR A 39 10.02 3.88 -17.24
C THR A 39 9.81 5.09 -16.34
N ALA A 40 8.78 5.92 -16.58
CA ALA A 40 8.44 7.01 -15.67
C ALA A 40 7.97 6.49 -14.29
N TYR A 41 7.22 5.37 -14.26
CA TYR A 41 6.88 4.70 -12.99
C TYR A 41 8.11 4.13 -12.29
N ASP A 42 9.06 3.55 -13.03
CA ASP A 42 10.34 3.08 -12.46
C ASP A 42 11.11 4.23 -11.81
N ALA A 43 11.10 5.42 -12.41
CA ALA A 43 11.74 6.61 -11.83
C ALA A 43 11.09 7.06 -10.52
N ILE A 44 9.75 7.01 -10.43
CA ILE A 44 9.02 7.32 -9.19
C ILE A 44 9.32 6.27 -8.11
N ASP A 45 9.36 4.99 -8.46
CA ASP A 45 9.67 3.91 -7.51
C ASP A 45 11.09 4.02 -6.92
N ALA A 46 12.02 4.59 -7.69
CA ALA A 46 13.38 4.85 -7.26
C ALA A 46 13.53 6.10 -6.38
N MET A 47 12.49 6.93 -6.27
CA MET A 47 12.52 8.09 -5.38
C MET A 47 12.50 7.64 -3.92
N PRO A 48 13.20 8.34 -3.02
CA PRO A 48 13.11 8.06 -1.60
C PRO A 48 11.70 8.34 -1.08
N ASP A 49 11.28 7.59 -0.06
CA ASP A 49 10.05 7.91 0.64
C ASP A 49 10.21 9.22 1.41
N TYR A 50 9.43 10.23 1.04
CA TYR A 50 9.37 11.51 1.74
C TYR A 50 8.44 11.43 2.96
N LEU A 51 8.77 10.55 3.90
CA LEU A 51 7.95 10.36 5.11
C LEU A 51 8.04 11.58 6.05
N PRO A 52 6.92 12.00 6.66
CA PRO A 52 6.96 13.04 7.67
C PRO A 52 7.74 12.56 8.91
N GLN A 53 8.32 13.49 9.66
CA GLN A 53 8.96 13.16 10.92
C GLN A 53 7.96 12.50 11.88
N VAL A 54 8.33 11.32 12.39
CA VAL A 54 7.55 10.63 13.42
C VAL A 54 7.72 11.37 14.74
N LYS A 55 6.71 12.17 15.10
CA LYS A 55 6.73 12.96 16.35
C LYS A 55 6.59 12.10 17.61
N TYR A 56 5.76 11.06 17.54
CA TYR A 56 5.49 10.14 18.65
C TYR A 56 5.61 8.69 18.16
N PRO A 57 6.76 8.03 18.36
CA PRO A 57 6.95 6.66 17.90
C PRO A 57 6.09 5.69 18.71
N ARG A 58 5.59 4.65 18.03
CA ARG A 58 4.89 3.53 18.67
C ARG A 58 5.87 2.51 19.23
N THR A 59 5.48 1.77 20.26
CA THR A 59 6.14 0.51 20.58
C THR A 59 5.76 -0.57 19.54
N PRO A 60 6.58 -1.62 19.34
CA PRO A 60 6.27 -2.71 18.40
C PRO A 60 4.88 -3.35 18.63
N GLY A 61 4.36 -3.23 19.86
CA GLY A 61 3.09 -3.81 20.28
C GLY A 61 3.20 -5.32 20.48
N TYR A 62 2.10 -5.93 20.87
CA TYR A 62 1.96 -7.38 20.99
C TYR A 62 0.52 -7.80 20.68
N ARG A 63 0.35 -9.05 20.25
CA ARG A 63 -0.97 -9.66 20.11
C ARG A 63 -1.44 -10.12 21.50
N PRO A 64 -2.51 -9.55 22.06
CA PRO A 64 -3.03 -10.03 23.34
C PRO A 64 -3.72 -11.38 23.18
N GLU A 65 -3.53 -12.26 24.16
CA GLU A 65 -4.05 -13.62 24.17
C GLU A 65 -4.79 -13.93 25.48
N GLY A 66 -5.49 -15.06 25.51
CA GLY A 66 -6.20 -15.55 26.70
C GLY A 66 -7.20 -14.52 27.26
N ALA A 67 -7.09 -14.25 28.57
CA ALA A 67 -8.00 -13.35 29.26
C ALA A 67 -7.94 -11.90 28.74
N GLU A 68 -6.79 -11.44 28.22
CA GLU A 68 -6.64 -10.08 27.70
C GLU A 68 -7.39 -9.83 26.39
N ASN A 69 -7.78 -10.91 25.69
CA ASN A 69 -8.51 -10.88 24.45
C ASN A 69 -9.72 -11.84 24.47
N LYS A 70 -10.40 -11.94 25.61
CA LYS A 70 -11.56 -12.83 25.82
C LYS A 70 -12.63 -12.74 24.72
N TYR A 71 -12.82 -11.56 24.15
CA TYR A 71 -13.83 -11.29 23.13
C TYR A 71 -13.28 -11.32 21.70
N ASN A 72 -12.00 -11.66 21.51
CA ASN A 72 -11.30 -11.60 20.23
C ASN A 72 -11.46 -10.23 19.52
N ALA A 73 -11.60 -9.17 20.31
CA ALA A 73 -11.82 -7.81 19.81
C ALA A 73 -10.52 -7.06 19.51
N TRP A 74 -9.38 -7.59 19.95
CA TRP A 74 -8.07 -6.99 19.74
C TRP A 74 -7.29 -7.70 18.64
N TYR A 75 -6.74 -6.92 17.70
CA TYR A 75 -5.70 -7.38 16.79
C TYR A 75 -4.31 -7.24 17.42
N VAL A 76 -3.90 -6.01 17.74
CA VAL A 76 -2.62 -5.67 18.40
C VAL A 76 -2.85 -4.61 19.46
N LYS A 77 -2.18 -4.73 20.61
CA LYS A 77 -2.05 -3.65 21.59
C LYS A 77 -0.67 -3.02 21.48
N THR A 78 -0.61 -1.70 21.46
CA THR A 78 0.64 -0.92 21.43
C THR A 78 0.53 0.32 22.31
N THR A 79 1.67 0.93 22.61
CA THR A 79 1.75 2.20 23.33
C THR A 79 2.36 3.25 22.43
N VAL A 80 1.62 4.34 22.22
CA VAL A 80 2.12 5.58 21.58
C VAL A 80 2.04 6.67 22.64
N LYS A 81 3.18 7.14 23.14
CA LYS A 81 3.22 8.25 24.11
C LYS A 81 3.13 9.57 23.35
N GLY A 82 1.94 10.17 23.38
CA GLY A 82 1.66 11.48 22.79
C GLY A 82 2.07 12.65 23.68
N ALA A 83 1.43 13.81 23.51
CA ALA A 83 1.66 14.98 24.35
C ALA A 83 1.27 14.74 25.82
N ASP A 84 2.06 15.29 26.76
CA ASP A 84 1.86 15.12 28.21
C ASP A 84 0.64 15.90 28.76
N GLN A 85 0.07 16.80 27.95
CA GLN A 85 -1.06 17.66 28.29
C GLN A 85 -2.10 17.72 27.17
N GLY A 86 -3.35 18.01 27.53
CA GLY A 86 -4.47 18.17 26.60
C GLY A 86 -5.72 17.41 27.04
N ARG A 87 -6.81 17.54 26.27
CA ARG A 87 -8.14 16.97 26.60
C ARG A 87 -8.15 15.44 26.75
N LEU A 88 -7.21 14.75 26.11
CA LEU A 88 -7.12 13.28 26.11
C LEU A 88 -6.09 12.74 27.11
N ARG A 89 -5.48 13.60 27.94
CA ARG A 89 -4.51 13.18 28.96
C ARG A 89 -5.11 12.08 29.85
N GLY A 90 -4.39 10.95 29.96
CA GLY A 90 -4.79 9.80 30.76
C GLY A 90 -5.91 8.93 30.16
N LYS A 91 -6.31 9.15 28.91
CA LYS A 91 -7.25 8.28 28.20
C LYS A 91 -6.51 7.21 27.42
N THR A 92 -7.08 6.00 27.43
CA THR A 92 -6.72 4.92 26.52
C THR A 92 -7.74 4.91 25.39
N ILE A 93 -7.27 4.89 24.16
CA ILE A 93 -8.10 4.92 22.96
C ILE A 93 -7.82 3.65 22.14
N VAL A 94 -8.86 3.14 21.50
CA VAL A 94 -8.75 2.05 20.53
C VAL A 94 -8.87 2.66 19.14
N LEU A 95 -7.92 2.33 18.26
CA LEU A 95 -8.02 2.63 16.84
C LEU A 95 -8.58 1.40 16.15
N LYS A 96 -9.59 1.61 15.28
CA LYS A 96 -10.10 0.54 14.43
C LYS A 96 -9.00 0.14 13.46
N ASP A 97 -8.85 -1.17 13.27
CA ASP A 97 -7.99 -1.77 12.23
C ASP A 97 -8.53 -1.45 10.82
#